data_AF-A0A5C3LTG1-F1
#
_entry.id   AF-A0A5C3LTG1-F1
#
_cell.length_a   1.000
_cell.length_b   1.000
_cell.length_c   1.000
_cell.angle_alpha   90.00
_cell.angle_beta   90.00
_cell.angle_gamma   90.00
#
_symmetry.space_group_name_H-M   'P 1'
#
loop_
_entity.id
_entity.type
_entity.pdbx_description
1 polymer ?
#
loop_
_entity_poly.entity_id
_entity_poly.type
_entity_poly.pdbx_seq_one_letter_code
_entity_poly.pdbx_strand_id
1 'polypeptide(L)'
;MAGEFKNDVHGQGTINHIFKGHEPYKGAIDTGRNGSLISMALGESARYAVAPLQALGRLFIHPQTQVYSGIVIGESSKSQELCINPCVTKQLTNIHAAAADEKVVLASPRVMTLEGALAYMGDDELMKITASSVHLRKAELEDEDQGEEVSDDGLPRWTTRAVASHTPQGRWCESVVVLSRTG
;
A
#
# COMPACT_ATOMS: atom_id res chain seq x y z
N MET A 1 14.03 9.31 -6.92
CA MET A 1 14.85 10.48 -7.32
C MET A 1 14.01 11.70 -7.72
N ALA A 2 13.02 11.59 -8.63
CA ALA A 2 12.21 12.75 -9.04
C ALA A 2 11.35 13.37 -7.92
N GLY A 3 10.74 12.55 -7.07
CA GLY A 3 9.89 13.02 -5.97
C GLY A 3 10.66 13.75 -4.85
N GLU A 4 11.85 13.27 -4.49
CA GLU A 4 12.71 13.89 -3.46
C GLU A 4 13.23 15.24 -3.93
N PHE A 5 13.76 15.31 -5.15
CA PHE A 5 14.28 16.55 -5.72
C PHE A 5 13.25 17.69 -5.69
N LYS A 6 11.99 17.39 -6.03
CA LYS A 6 10.91 18.39 -6.05
C LYS A 6 10.67 19.01 -4.66
N ASN A 7 10.82 18.22 -3.60
CA ASN A 7 10.71 18.70 -2.23
C ASN A 7 11.91 19.56 -1.83
N ASP A 8 13.14 19.13 -2.16
CA ASP A 8 14.36 19.87 -1.83
C ASP A 8 14.38 21.27 -2.44
N VAL A 9 13.97 21.39 -3.71
CA VAL A 9 13.94 22.67 -4.43
C VAL A 9 12.64 23.45 -4.24
N HIS A 10 11.75 23.00 -3.35
CA HIS A 10 10.46 23.65 -3.07
C HIS A 10 9.66 23.95 -4.37
N GLY A 11 9.75 23.05 -5.35
CA GLY A 11 9.07 23.18 -6.65
C GLY A 11 9.67 24.17 -7.65
N GLN A 12 10.81 24.80 -7.37
CA GLN A 12 11.43 25.79 -8.27
C GLN A 12 12.47 25.21 -9.24
N GLY A 13 12.92 23.97 -9.01
CA GLY A 13 13.93 23.31 -9.83
C GLY A 13 13.32 22.35 -10.86
N THR A 14 14.00 22.21 -12.00
CA THR A 14 13.65 21.27 -13.07
C THR A 14 14.79 20.28 -13.27
N ILE A 15 14.49 18.97 -13.26
CA ILE A 15 15.43 17.91 -13.65
C ILE A 15 14.92 17.21 -14.90
N ASN A 16 15.81 17.05 -15.86
CA ASN A 16 15.62 16.18 -17.01
C ASN A 16 16.72 15.12 -17.00
N HIS A 17 16.35 13.87 -17.20
CA HIS A 17 17.29 12.77 -17.32
C HIS A 17 17.08 12.08 -18.67
N ILE A 18 18.20 11.75 -19.33
CA ILE A 18 18.21 10.94 -20.55
C ILE A 18 19.20 9.81 -20.34
N PHE A 19 18.83 8.62 -20.82
CA PHE A 19 19.71 7.47 -20.78
C PHE A 19 20.97 7.72 -21.62
N LYS A 20 22.15 7.61 -21.00
CA LYS A 20 23.44 7.88 -21.66
C LYS A 20 24.06 6.62 -22.29
N GLY A 21 24.04 5.50 -21.59
CA GLY A 21 24.70 4.26 -21.98
C GLY A 21 24.94 3.34 -20.79
N HIS A 22 25.37 2.11 -21.06
CA HIS A 22 25.70 1.13 -20.03
C HIS A 22 27.16 1.29 -19.55
N GLU A 23 27.38 1.17 -18.25
CA GLU A 23 28.69 1.20 -17.61
C GLU A 23 28.93 -0.11 -16.82
N PRO A 24 30.19 -0.48 -16.51
CA PRO A 24 30.47 -1.62 -15.63
C PRO A 24 29.78 -1.46 -14.27
N TYR A 25 29.35 -2.58 -13.70
CA TYR A 25 28.61 -2.63 -12.44
C TYR A 25 29.40 -2.00 -11.29
N LYS A 26 28.80 -1.04 -10.58
CA LYS A 26 29.44 -0.24 -9.52
C LYS A 26 29.19 -0.76 -8.09
N GLY A 27 28.58 -1.94 -7.95
CA GLY A 27 28.17 -2.49 -6.66
C GLY A 27 26.69 -2.28 -6.35
N ALA A 28 26.25 -2.79 -5.19
CA ALA A 28 24.89 -2.63 -4.71
C ALA A 28 24.68 -1.23 -4.16
N ILE A 29 23.59 -0.58 -4.55
CA ILE A 29 23.17 0.70 -3.98
C ILE A 29 22.26 0.35 -2.81
N ASP A 30 22.68 0.73 -1.60
CA ASP A 30 21.87 0.54 -0.40
C ASP A 30 20.77 1.61 -0.34
N THR A 31 19.52 1.17 -0.29
CA THR A 31 18.33 2.05 -0.28
C THR A 31 17.95 2.47 1.14
N GLY A 32 18.61 1.94 2.19
CA GLY A 32 18.44 2.37 3.59
C GLY A 32 17.01 2.35 4.08
N ARG A 33 16.21 1.36 3.65
CA ARG A 33 14.77 1.33 3.86
C ARG A 33 14.40 0.93 5.29
N ASN A 34 13.45 1.66 5.87
CA ASN A 34 12.82 1.31 7.13
C ASN A 34 11.83 0.15 6.98
N GLY A 35 11.46 -0.51 8.08
CA GLY A 35 10.46 -1.58 8.03
C GLY A 35 9.06 -1.06 7.72
N SER A 36 8.19 -1.92 7.19
CA SER A 36 6.78 -1.57 6.88
C SER A 36 5.85 -1.88 8.07
N LEU A 37 4.83 -1.04 8.25
CA LEU A 37 3.68 -1.33 9.14
C LEU A 37 2.55 -1.92 8.30
N ILE A 38 2.11 -3.13 8.63
CA ILE A 38 1.22 -3.93 7.80
C ILE A 38 -0.10 -4.18 8.54
N SER A 39 -1.24 -4.00 7.87
CA SER A 39 -2.55 -4.32 8.47
C SER A 39 -2.78 -5.83 8.51
N MET A 40 -3.23 -6.34 9.65
CA MET A 40 -3.69 -7.73 9.81
C MET A 40 -5.21 -7.87 9.65
N ALA A 41 -5.96 -6.78 9.61
CA ALA A 41 -7.41 -6.81 9.64
C ALA A 41 -8.01 -6.10 8.42
N LEU A 42 -9.18 -6.60 8.01
CA LEU A 42 -10.09 -5.97 7.07
C LEU A 42 -11.10 -5.10 7.82
N GLY A 43 -11.25 -3.84 7.41
CA GLY A 43 -12.25 -2.95 8.00
C GLY A 43 -11.89 -1.47 7.89
N GLU A 44 -12.67 -0.64 8.57
CA GLU A 44 -12.39 0.80 8.68
C GLU A 44 -11.39 1.05 9.83
N SER A 45 -10.38 1.90 9.58
CA SER A 45 -9.40 2.27 10.60
C SER A 45 -10.01 3.19 11.67
N ALA A 46 -9.91 2.80 12.93
CA ALA A 46 -10.47 3.56 14.03
C ALA A 46 -9.48 4.63 14.52
N ARG A 47 -9.94 5.86 14.78
CA ARG A 47 -9.09 6.95 15.34
C ARG A 47 -8.37 6.51 16.63
N TYR A 48 -9.05 5.74 17.47
CA TYR A 48 -8.50 5.20 18.71
C TYR A 48 -7.35 4.21 18.46
N ALA A 49 -7.52 3.29 17.50
CA ALA A 49 -6.48 2.32 17.13
C ALA A 49 -5.28 2.99 16.46
N VAL A 50 -5.50 4.01 15.64
CA VAL A 50 -4.45 4.72 14.90
C VAL A 50 -3.52 5.51 15.81
N ALA A 51 -4.03 6.05 16.93
CA ALA A 51 -3.26 6.89 17.85
C ALA A 51 -1.98 6.24 18.40
N PRO A 52 -2.01 5.04 19.02
CA PRO A 52 -0.79 4.38 19.47
C PRO A 52 0.15 3.98 18.31
N LEU A 53 -0.37 3.75 17.11
CA LEU A 53 0.45 3.37 15.96
C LEU A 53 1.36 4.51 15.48
N GLN A 54 0.99 5.76 15.73
CA GLN A 54 1.82 6.92 15.41
C GLN A 54 3.13 6.94 16.20
N ALA A 55 3.19 6.28 17.37
CA ALA A 55 4.43 6.15 18.13
C ALA A 55 5.38 5.11 17.53
N LEU A 56 4.86 4.18 16.72
CA LEU A 56 5.66 3.15 16.04
C LEU A 56 6.33 3.71 14.77
N GLY A 57 5.72 4.71 14.13
CA GLY A 57 6.31 5.38 12.99
C GLY A 57 5.34 6.29 12.23
N ARG A 58 5.64 6.53 10.94
CA ARG A 58 4.89 7.47 10.10
C ARG A 58 3.78 6.75 9.35
N LEU A 59 2.55 7.17 9.55
CA LEU A 59 1.38 6.57 8.91
C LEU A 59 1.12 7.17 7.52
N PHE A 60 0.61 6.34 6.62
CA PHE A 60 0.19 6.72 5.27
C PHE A 60 -1.33 6.90 5.17
N ILE A 61 -2.08 6.25 6.05
CA ILE A 61 -3.54 6.29 6.06
C ILE A 61 -4.09 7.36 7.01
N HIS A 62 -5.25 7.91 6.65
CA HIS A 62 -6.06 8.72 7.55
C HIS A 62 -6.89 7.82 8.48
N PRO A 63 -7.31 8.30 9.66
CA PRO A 63 -8.40 7.62 10.38
C PRO A 63 -9.63 7.53 9.48
N GLN A 64 -10.41 6.46 9.64
CA GLN A 64 -11.59 6.15 8.82
C GLN A 64 -11.28 5.77 7.37
N THR A 65 -10.02 5.42 7.08
CA THR A 65 -9.65 4.82 5.80
C THR A 65 -9.98 3.32 5.82
N GLN A 66 -10.56 2.81 4.74
CA GLN A 66 -10.78 1.38 4.54
C GLN A 66 -9.43 0.67 4.35
N VAL A 67 -9.18 -0.34 5.16
CA VAL A 67 -7.98 -1.18 5.09
C VAL A 67 -8.38 -2.64 4.84
N TYR A 68 -7.46 -3.39 4.27
CA TYR A 68 -7.57 -4.83 4.03
C TYR A 68 -6.27 -5.51 4.48
N SER A 69 -6.31 -6.84 4.67
CA SER A 69 -5.14 -7.57 5.14
C SER A 69 -3.95 -7.50 4.16
N GLY A 70 -2.77 -7.25 4.72
CA GLY A 70 -1.51 -7.10 4.01
C GLY A 70 -1.28 -5.73 3.36
N ILE A 71 -2.21 -4.77 3.50
CA ILE A 71 -1.96 -3.39 3.08
C ILE A 71 -0.89 -2.76 3.99
N VAL A 72 0.05 -2.02 3.40
CA VAL A 72 1.04 -1.24 4.14
C VAL A 72 0.41 0.09 4.55
N ILE A 73 0.28 0.27 5.86
CA ILE A 73 -0.39 1.44 6.48
C ILE A 73 0.58 2.52 6.94
N GLY A 74 1.89 2.22 6.95
CA GLY A 74 2.92 3.18 7.35
C GLY A 74 4.33 2.63 7.28
N GLU A 75 5.26 3.50 7.64
CA GLU A 75 6.69 3.24 7.80
C GLU A 75 7.01 3.09 9.30
N SER A 76 7.72 2.03 9.65
CA SER A 76 8.22 1.77 11.00
C SER A 76 9.43 2.67 11.30
N SER A 77 9.57 3.11 12.55
CA SER A 77 10.78 3.82 13.00
C SER A 77 12.00 2.89 13.10
N LYS A 78 11.78 1.57 13.01
CA LYS A 78 12.80 0.52 13.06
C LYS A 78 12.88 -0.18 11.69
N SER A 79 13.96 -0.89 11.44
CA SER A 79 14.11 -1.73 10.23
C SER A 79 13.24 -3.00 10.24
N GLN A 80 12.59 -3.30 11.37
CA GLN A 80 11.71 -4.47 11.50
C GLN A 80 10.29 -4.12 11.05
N GLU A 81 9.71 -5.05 10.32
CA GLU A 81 8.32 -5.00 9.89
C GLU A 81 7.39 -5.42 11.03
N LEU A 82 6.22 -4.79 11.09
CA LEU A 82 5.26 -5.01 12.17
C LEU A 82 3.86 -5.18 11.61
N CYS A 83 3.27 -6.34 11.90
CA CYS A 83 1.87 -6.63 11.61
C CYS A 83 1.00 -6.13 12.76
N ILE A 84 0.05 -5.25 12.48
CA ILE A 84 -0.77 -4.56 13.48
C ILE A 84 -2.24 -4.48 13.03
N ASN A 85 -3.16 -4.33 13.98
CA ASN A 85 -4.58 -4.18 13.70
C ASN A 85 -5.03 -2.71 13.85
N PRO A 86 -5.33 -1.99 12.75
CA PRO A 86 -5.79 -0.60 12.80
C PRO A 86 -7.32 -0.44 13.02
N CYS A 87 -8.08 -1.55 13.11
CA CYS A 87 -9.54 -1.55 13.22
C CYS A 87 -10.04 -1.73 14.67
N VAL A 88 -9.15 -1.71 15.66
CA VAL A 88 -9.51 -1.94 17.06
C VAL A 88 -10.42 -0.83 17.58
N THR A 89 -11.64 -1.20 17.98
CA THR A 89 -12.61 -0.29 18.57
C THR A 89 -12.38 -0.13 20.08
N LYS A 90 -12.74 1.04 20.61
CA LYS A 90 -12.65 1.33 22.05
C LYS A 90 -13.70 0.48 22.77
N GLN A 91 -13.28 -0.41 23.67
CA GLN A 91 -14.22 -1.11 24.56
C GLN A 91 -14.77 -0.12 25.58
N LEU A 92 -16.08 0.14 25.51
CA LEU A 92 -16.81 1.02 26.42
C LEU A 92 -17.15 0.28 27.72
N THR A 93 -16.16 0.06 28.59
CA THR A 93 -16.37 -0.70 29.84
C THR A 93 -16.70 0.14 31.06
N ASN A 94 -16.81 1.46 30.99
CA ASN A 94 -17.32 2.21 32.15
C ASN A 94 -17.98 3.55 31.80
N ILE A 95 -19.26 3.62 32.12
CA ILE A 95 -20.21 4.71 31.86
C ILE A 95 -20.01 5.89 32.85
N HIS A 96 -19.08 5.78 33.80
CA HIS A 96 -18.88 6.76 34.89
C HIS A 96 -17.73 7.77 34.70
N ALA A 97 -16.94 7.66 33.63
CA ALA A 97 -15.82 8.57 33.33
C ALA A 97 -16.11 9.57 32.19
N ALA A 98 -17.39 9.89 31.96
CA ALA A 98 -17.88 10.71 30.83
C ALA A 98 -17.37 12.17 30.79
N ALA A 99 -16.54 12.61 31.75
CA ALA A 99 -16.01 13.97 31.79
C ALA A 99 -14.55 14.10 31.31
N ALA A 100 -13.86 12.99 31.01
CA ALA A 100 -12.49 13.00 30.51
C ALA A 100 -12.42 12.25 29.17
N ASP A 101 -13.05 12.81 28.13
CA ASP A 101 -12.77 12.38 26.77
C ASP A 101 -11.36 12.88 26.42
N GLU A 102 -10.38 11.97 26.50
CA GLU A 102 -9.01 12.27 26.10
C GLU A 102 -9.00 12.59 24.61
N LYS A 103 -8.77 13.87 24.30
CA LYS A 103 -8.71 14.35 22.93
C LYS A 103 -7.53 13.68 22.23
N VAL A 104 -7.81 12.64 21.46
CA VAL A 104 -6.82 11.94 20.63
C VAL A 104 -6.29 12.91 19.57
N VAL A 105 -5.03 13.33 19.73
CA VAL A 105 -4.32 14.15 18.75
C VAL A 105 -3.62 13.22 17.78
N LEU A 106 -3.91 13.38 16.49
CA LEU A 106 -3.28 12.63 15.43
C LEU A 106 -2.33 13.53 14.64
N ALA A 107 -1.10 13.07 14.42
CA ALA A 107 -0.22 13.63 13.41
C ALA A 107 -0.83 13.48 12.00
N SER A 108 -0.59 14.47 11.12
CA SER A 108 -1.00 14.36 9.72
C SER A 108 -0.26 13.21 9.05
N PRO A 109 -0.95 12.27 8.39
CA PRO A 109 -0.30 11.18 7.68
C PRO A 109 0.44 11.69 6.43
N ARG A 110 1.43 10.92 6.00
CA ARG A 110 2.15 11.15 4.75
C ARG A 110 1.37 10.50 3.61
N VAL A 111 0.62 11.31 2.87
CA VAL A 111 -0.09 10.84 1.68
C VAL A 111 0.93 10.50 0.59
N MET A 112 0.95 9.23 0.19
CA MET A 112 1.86 8.75 -0.85
C MET A 112 1.32 9.09 -2.25
N THR A 113 2.15 9.74 -3.06
CA THR A 113 1.90 9.87 -4.50
C THR A 113 2.36 8.60 -5.22
N LEU A 114 1.92 8.39 -6.47
CA LEU A 114 2.36 7.27 -7.30
C LEU A 114 3.90 7.15 -7.36
N GLU A 115 4.57 8.28 -7.65
CA GLU A 115 6.04 8.33 -7.73
C GLU A 115 6.71 8.10 -6.37
N GLY A 116 6.10 8.60 -5.30
CA GLY A 116 6.60 8.39 -3.94
C GLY A 116 6.49 6.93 -3.51
N ALA A 117 5.37 6.28 -3.82
CA ALA A 117 5.15 4.87 -3.55
C ALA A 117 6.10 3.98 -4.37
N LEU A 118 6.30 4.27 -5.66
CA LEU A 118 7.28 3.54 -6.50
C LEU A 118 8.71 3.65 -5.99
N ALA A 119 9.08 4.81 -5.45
CA ALA A 119 10.41 5.02 -4.86
C ALA A 119 10.57 4.31 -3.51
N TYR A 120 9.47 4.04 -2.80
CA TYR A 120 9.47 3.43 -1.48
C TYR A 120 9.27 1.90 -1.52
N MET A 121 8.60 1.38 -2.55
CA MET A 121 8.26 -0.04 -2.69
C MET A 121 9.51 -0.94 -2.59
N GLY A 122 9.43 -1.99 -1.76
CA GLY A 122 10.46 -3.02 -1.67
C GLY A 122 10.28 -4.14 -2.69
N ASP A 123 11.24 -5.05 -2.76
CA ASP A 123 11.21 -6.20 -3.69
C ASP A 123 10.06 -7.18 -3.43
N ASP A 124 9.59 -7.27 -2.18
CA ASP A 124 8.52 -8.17 -1.75
C ASP A 124 7.14 -7.46 -1.62
N GLU A 125 7.05 -6.23 -2.12
CA GLU A 125 5.84 -5.43 -2.10
C GLU A 125 5.27 -5.19 -3.49
N LEU A 126 3.95 -5.07 -3.55
CA LEU A 126 3.18 -4.79 -4.74
C LEU A 126 2.37 -3.51 -4.53
N MET A 127 2.15 -2.81 -5.62
CA MET A 127 1.38 -1.58 -5.66
C MET A 127 -0.01 -1.85 -6.25
N LYS A 128 -1.05 -1.60 -5.46
CA LYS A 128 -2.44 -1.62 -5.92
C LYS A 128 -2.82 -0.22 -6.37
N ILE A 129 -3.17 -0.10 -7.64
CA ILE A 129 -3.54 1.16 -8.28
C ILE A 129 -5.00 1.08 -8.70
N THR A 130 -5.82 1.99 -8.17
CA THR A 130 -7.20 2.23 -8.57
C THR A 130 -7.30 3.65 -9.15
N ALA A 131 -8.38 3.96 -9.87
CA ALA A 131 -8.60 5.31 -10.42
C ALA A 131 -8.56 6.42 -9.35
N SER A 132 -8.91 6.08 -8.11
CA SER A 132 -9.05 7.03 -6.99
C SER A 132 -7.95 6.92 -5.94
N SER A 133 -7.22 5.81 -5.88
CA SER A 133 -6.31 5.53 -4.78
C SER A 133 -5.12 4.67 -5.19
N VAL A 134 -4.04 4.83 -4.44
CA VAL A 134 -2.77 4.14 -4.65
C VAL A 134 -2.31 3.62 -3.30
N HIS A 135 -2.21 2.30 -3.17
CA HIS A 135 -1.83 1.64 -1.92
C HIS A 135 -0.71 0.63 -2.15
N LEU A 136 0.16 0.49 -1.15
CA LEU A 136 1.18 -0.56 -1.11
C LEU A 136 0.65 -1.77 -0.36
N ARG A 137 1.06 -2.96 -0.78
CA ARG A 137 0.67 -4.26 -0.20
C ARG A 137 1.87 -5.20 -0.20
N LYS A 138 1.94 -6.13 0.74
CA LYS A 138 2.83 -7.29 0.64
C LYS A 138 2.43 -8.22 -0.52
N ALA A 139 3.41 -8.81 -1.19
CA ALA A 139 3.19 -9.77 -2.27
C ALA A 139 2.63 -11.10 -1.74
N GLU A 140 3.22 -11.60 -0.65
CA GLU A 140 2.77 -12.81 0.04
C GLU A 140 1.90 -12.42 1.23
N LEU A 141 0.74 -13.06 1.34
CA LEU A 141 -0.17 -12.94 2.46
C LEU A 141 -0.17 -14.30 3.14
N GLU A 142 -0.01 -14.35 4.45
CA GLU A 142 -0.25 -15.59 5.18
C GLU A 142 -1.72 -16.02 4.97
N ASP A 143 -1.92 -17.29 4.62
CA ASP A 143 -3.09 -17.87 3.94
C ASP A 143 -4.43 -17.78 4.71
N GLU A 144 -4.44 -17.25 5.94
CA GLU A 144 -5.62 -17.23 6.83
C GLU A 144 -6.58 -16.05 6.57
N ASP A 145 -6.21 -15.04 5.79
CA ASP A 145 -7.05 -13.86 5.52
C ASP A 145 -7.23 -13.61 4.00
N GLN A 146 -7.66 -14.64 3.25
CA GLN A 146 -8.26 -14.45 1.93
C GLN A 146 -9.72 -13.98 2.06
N GLY A 147 -9.94 -12.98 2.92
CA GLY A 147 -11.20 -12.25 2.99
C GLY A 147 -11.42 -11.56 1.66
N GLU A 148 -12.43 -12.04 0.94
CA GLU A 148 -13.03 -11.55 -0.30
C GLU A 148 -12.54 -10.15 -0.69
N GLU A 149 -11.78 -10.07 -1.79
CA GLU A 149 -11.30 -8.80 -2.33
C GLU A 149 -12.49 -7.89 -2.64
N VAL A 150 -12.77 -6.96 -1.71
CA VAL A 150 -13.79 -5.94 -1.88
C VAL A 150 -13.28 -4.97 -2.95
N SER A 151 -13.94 -4.95 -4.09
CA SER A 151 -13.80 -3.88 -5.08
C SER A 151 -14.34 -2.58 -4.46
N ASP A 152 -13.46 -1.60 -4.27
CA ASP A 152 -13.74 -0.29 -3.65
C ASP A 152 -14.81 0.51 -4.44
N ASP A 153 -15.07 0.10 -5.68
CA ASP A 153 -15.86 0.78 -6.69
C ASP A 153 -17.25 0.17 -6.96
N GLY A 154 -17.66 -0.90 -6.26
CA GLY A 154 -18.99 -1.50 -6.43
C GLY A 154 -19.28 -2.03 -7.85
N LEU A 155 -18.25 -2.17 -8.68
CA LEU A 155 -18.34 -2.71 -10.04
C LEU A 155 -18.06 -4.21 -10.04
N PRO A 156 -18.74 -5.00 -10.90
CA PRO A 156 -18.50 -6.43 -11.01
C PRO A 156 -17.09 -6.72 -11.53
N ARG A 157 -16.42 -7.65 -10.85
CA ARG A 157 -15.04 -8.06 -11.07
C ARG A 157 -14.87 -8.70 -12.46
N TRP A 158 -13.97 -8.16 -13.28
CA TRP A 158 -13.51 -8.85 -14.48
C TRP A 158 -12.49 -9.92 -14.05
N THR A 159 -12.84 -11.19 -14.16
CA THR A 159 -11.85 -12.27 -14.01
C THR A 159 -11.10 -12.45 -15.31
N THR A 160 -9.78 -12.20 -15.31
CA THR A 160 -8.90 -12.60 -16.40
C THR A 160 -8.76 -14.12 -16.36
N ARG A 161 -9.43 -14.84 -17.27
CA ARG A 161 -9.16 -16.26 -17.49
C ARG A 161 -8.33 -16.39 -18.76
N ALA A 162 -7.04 -16.68 -18.61
CA ALA A 162 -6.20 -17.03 -19.74
C ALA A 162 -6.72 -18.36 -20.35
N VAL A 163 -7.22 -18.32 -21.57
CA VAL A 163 -7.56 -19.52 -22.34
C VAL A 163 -6.39 -19.82 -23.25
N ALA A 164 -5.60 -20.84 -22.90
CA ALA A 164 -4.56 -21.36 -23.79
C ALA A 164 -5.24 -22.16 -24.92
N SER A 165 -5.30 -21.59 -26.13
CA SER A 165 -5.66 -22.34 -27.33
C SER A 165 -4.39 -22.85 -28.01
N HIS A 166 -4.32 -24.16 -28.25
CA HIS A 166 -3.26 -24.78 -29.05
C HIS A 166 -3.69 -24.82 -30.51
N THR A 167 -2.87 -24.27 -31.40
CA THR A 167 -2.97 -24.50 -32.85
C THR A 167 -2.20 -25.79 -33.23
N PRO A 168 -2.65 -26.60 -34.21
CA PRO A 168 -2.02 -27.89 -34.53
C PRO A 168 -0.63 -27.80 -35.19
N GLN A 169 -0.08 -26.59 -35.35
CA GLN A 169 1.13 -26.31 -36.14
C GLN A 169 2.05 -25.31 -35.41
N GLY A 170 2.51 -25.67 -34.21
CA GLY A 170 3.84 -25.31 -33.66
C GLY A 170 4.34 -23.86 -33.72
N ARG A 171 3.47 -22.84 -33.82
CA ARG A 171 3.85 -21.42 -33.75
C ARG A 171 3.23 -20.79 -32.52
N TRP A 172 4.07 -20.12 -31.73
CA TRP A 172 3.67 -19.31 -30.58
C TRP A 172 2.75 -18.18 -31.05
N CYS A 173 1.47 -18.23 -30.63
CA CYS A 173 0.51 -17.15 -30.84
C CYS A 173 0.32 -16.37 -29.55
N GLU A 174 0.27 -15.04 -29.70
CA GLU A 174 -0.01 -14.06 -28.66
C GLU A 174 -1.25 -14.44 -27.83
N SER A 175 -1.13 -14.22 -26.53
CA SER A 175 -2.19 -14.35 -25.54
C SER A 175 -3.36 -13.44 -25.90
N VAL A 176 -4.41 -13.98 -26.54
CA VAL A 176 -5.68 -13.27 -26.69
C VAL A 176 -6.41 -13.31 -25.35
N VAL A 177 -6.55 -12.14 -24.73
CA VAL A 177 -7.38 -11.93 -23.53
C VAL A 177 -8.83 -11.79 -23.98
N VAL A 178 -9.66 -12.81 -23.72
CA VAL A 178 -11.11 -12.73 -23.96
C VAL A 178 -11.80 -12.22 -22.70
N LEU A 179 -12.44 -11.06 -22.81
CA LEU A 179 -13.27 -10.48 -21.76
C LEU A 179 -14.69 -11.04 -21.88
N SER A 180 -15.11 -11.92 -20.96
CA SER A 180 -16.50 -12.39 -20.89
C SER A 180 -17.15 -11.98 -19.57
N ARG A 181 -18.33 -11.34 -19.65
CA ARG A 181 -19.21 -11.12 -18.50
C ARG A 181 -19.77 -12.46 -18.02
N THR A 182 -19.57 -12.79 -16.75
CA THR A 182 -20.48 -13.70 -16.05
C THR A 182 -21.76 -12.95 -15.74
N GLY A 183 -22.89 -13.48 -16.22
CA GLY A 183 -24.23 -13.10 -15.78
C GLY A 183 -24.66 -13.92 -14.58
#